data_AF-A0A391P9Q7-F1
#
_entry.id   AF-A0A391P9Q7-F1
#
_cell.length_a   1.000
_cell.length_b   1.000
_cell.length_c   1.000
_cell.angle_alpha   90.00
_cell.angle_beta   90.00
_cell.angle_gamma   90.00
#
_symmetry.space_group_name_H-M   'P 1'
#
loop_
_entity.id
_entity.type
_entity.pdbx_description
1 polymer ?
#
loop_
_entity_poly.entity_id
_entity_poly.type
_entity_poly.pdbx_seq_one_letter_code
_entity_poly.pdbx_strand_id
1 'polypeptide(L)' 'MTTDTTVEAVRPADVTEGDVIEDPAGGRWLTVREIRMESLPHKDIFSFYGSGPDDRITVVDREKVRRKNDVSDDGRAR' A
#
# COMPACT_ATOMS: atom_id res chain seq x y z
N MET A 1 -23.87 -6.46 2.43
CA MET A 1 -22.85 -5.82 1.57
C MET A 1 -21.69 -6.78 1.50
N THR A 2 -21.41 -7.34 0.32
CA THR A 2 -20.18 -8.09 0.06
C THR A 2 -19.15 -7.08 -0.42
N THR A 3 -18.11 -6.84 0.37
CA THR A 3 -16.94 -6.08 -0.07
C THR A 3 -16.10 -7.03 -0.91
N ASP A 4 -16.12 -6.86 -2.23
CA ASP A 4 -15.16 -7.53 -3.10
C ASP A 4 -13.81 -6.84 -2.94
N THR A 5 -12.88 -7.53 -2.28
CA THR A 5 -11.51 -7.06 -2.15
C THR A 5 -10.74 -7.42 -3.43
N THR A 6 -10.39 -6.40 -4.21
CA THR A 6 -9.54 -6.54 -5.40
C THR A 6 -8.09 -6.22 -5.05
N VAL A 7 -7.14 -6.78 -5.81
CA VAL A 7 -5.71 -6.47 -5.66
C VAL A 7 -5.22 -5.77 -6.92
N GLU A 8 -4.68 -4.57 -6.75
CA GLU A 8 -4.15 -3.73 -7.83
C GLU A 8 -2.66 -3.46 -7.64
N ALA A 9 -1.97 -3.10 -8.73
CA ALA A 9 -0.56 -2.73 -8.71
C ALA A 9 -0.40 -1.21 -8.89
N VAL A 10 -0.02 -0.52 -7.81
CA VAL A 10 0.08 0.95 -7.74
C VAL A 10 1.53 1.42 -7.64
N ARG A 11 1.78 2.72 -7.88
CA ARG A 11 3.10 3.29 -7.57
C ARG A 11 3.21 3.51 -6.06
N PRO A 12 4.42 3.52 -5.48
CA PRO A 12 4.60 3.81 -4.06
C PRO A 12 4.04 5.18 -3.66
N ALA A 13 4.14 6.18 -4.56
CA ALA A 13 3.60 7.51 -4.35
C ALA A 13 2.05 7.58 -4.31
N ASP A 14 1.35 6.56 -4.81
CA ASP A 14 -0.13 6.50 -4.80
C ASP A 14 -0.67 5.82 -3.53
N VAL A 15 0.21 5.30 -2.67
CA VAL A 15 -0.16 4.66 -1.41
C VAL A 15 -0.39 5.73 -0.34
N THR A 16 -1.48 5.58 0.41
CA THR A 16 -1.87 6.49 1.48
C THR A 16 -2.01 5.76 2.82
N GLU A 17 -2.00 6.51 3.93
CA GLU A 17 -2.30 5.94 5.24
C GLU A 17 -3.70 5.32 5.26
N GLY A 18 -3.80 4.12 5.84
CA GLY A 18 -5.01 3.30 5.82
C GLY A 18 -5.01 2.23 4.71
N ASP A 19 -4.22 2.41 3.65
CA ASP A 19 -4.10 1.38 2.60
C ASP A 19 -3.56 0.07 3.15
N VAL A 20 -3.99 -1.04 2.55
CA VAL A 20 -3.49 -2.38 2.89
C VAL A 20 -2.63 -2.89 1.74
N ILE A 21 -1.32 -3.01 1.95
CA ILE A 21 -0.34 -3.37 0.92
C ILE A 21 0.35 -4.70 1.21
N GLU A 22 0.82 -5.41 0.18
CA GLU A 22 1.52 -6.68 0.31
C GLU A 22 2.96 -6.46 0.83
N ASP A 23 3.33 -7.20 1.87
CA ASP A 23 4.70 -7.38 2.36
C ASP A 23 5.26 -8.69 1.78
N PRO A 24 5.99 -8.66 0.67
CA PRO A 24 6.51 -9.87 0.04
C PRO A 24 7.60 -10.55 0.89
N ALA A 25 8.32 -9.81 1.74
CA ALA A 25 9.35 -10.36 2.60
C ALA A 25 8.73 -11.15 3.77
N GLY A 26 7.63 -10.65 4.31
CA GLY A 26 6.88 -11.29 5.40
C GLY A 26 5.77 -12.24 4.95
N GLY A 27 5.45 -12.31 3.65
CA GLY A 27 4.32 -13.10 3.13
C GLY A 27 2.98 -12.68 3.71
N ARG A 28 2.82 -11.40 4.05
CA ARG A 28 1.69 -10.85 4.81
C ARG A 28 1.15 -9.57 4.16
N TRP A 29 0.04 -9.05 4.69
CA TRP A 29 -0.51 -7.75 4.30
C TRP A 29 -0.30 -6.75 5.44
N LEU A 30 0.14 -5.55 5.08
CA LEU A 30 0.44 -4.45 5.98
C LEU A 30 -0.61 -3.35 5.82
N THR A 31 -1.29 -2.97 6.90
CA THR A 31 -2.05 -1.71 6.94
C THR A 31 -1.08 -0.56 7.19
N VAL A 32 -1.00 0.37 6.24
CA VAL A 32 -0.12 1.54 6.32
C VAL A 32 -0.64 2.49 7.38
N ARG A 33 0.23 2.87 8.33
CA ARG A 33 -0.05 3.80 9.42
C ARG A 33 0.76 5.08 9.32
N GLU A 34 1.97 4.99 8.77
CA GLU A 34 2.86 6.12 8.54
C GLU A 34 3.64 5.87 7.25
N ILE A 35 3.91 6.94 6.52
CA ILE A 35 4.70 6.91 5.29
C ILE A 35 5.88 7.87 5.44
N ARG A 36 7.08 7.38 5.14
CA ARG A 36 8.28 8.23 5.01
C ARG A 36 8.86 8.11 3.62
N MET A 37 9.27 9.25 3.07
CA MET A 37 9.93 9.34 1.78
C MET A 37 11.32 9.96 1.96
N GLU A 38 12.32 9.32 1.38
CA GLU A 38 13.67 9.86 1.23
C GLU A 38 13.97 10.06 -0.25
N SER A 39 14.19 11.31 -0.64
CA SER A 39 14.57 11.66 -2.01
C SER A 39 16.08 11.63 -2.19
N LEU A 40 16.55 10.77 -3.09
CA LEU A 40 17.94 10.70 -3.51
C LEU A 40 18.10 11.23 -4.95
N PRO A 41 19.31 11.64 -5.38
CA PRO A 41 19.53 12.26 -6.70
C PRO A 41 19.02 11.49 -7.93
N HIS A 42 18.75 10.17 -7.80
CA HIS A 42 18.35 9.31 -8.92
C HIS A 42 17.14 8.41 -8.61
N LYS A 43 16.60 8.47 -7.39
CA LYS A 43 15.49 7.62 -6.94
C LYS A 43 14.87 8.17 -5.66
N ASP A 44 13.57 7.98 -5.50
CA ASP A 44 12.90 8.14 -4.21
C ASP A 44 12.74 6.77 -3.55
N ILE A 45 12.92 6.75 -2.23
CA ILE A 45 12.73 5.57 -1.38
C ILE A 45 11.53 5.83 -0.48
N PHE A 46 10.55 4.94 -0.53
CA PHE A 46 9.37 4.96 0.31
C PHE A 46 9.49 3.90 1.39
N SER A 47 9.20 4.27 2.64
CA SER A 47 9.07 3.37 3.77
C SER A 47 7.66 3.47 4.33
N PHE A 48 6.94 2.34 4.29
CA PHE A 48 5.59 2.18 4.83
C PHE A 48 5.66 1.46 6.16
N TYR A 49 5.08 2.06 7.20
CA TYR A 49 5.09 1.51 8.56
C TYR A 49 3.69 1.05 8.96
N GLY A 50 3.62 -0.11 9.62
CA GLY A 50 2.41 -0.68 10.19
C GLY A 50 2.28 -0.41 11.69
N SER A 51 1.72 -1.37 12.42
CA SER A 51 1.40 -1.19 13.84
C SER A 51 2.50 -1.71 14.78
N GLY A 52 3.33 -2.65 14.31
CA GLY A 52 4.48 -3.19 15.04
C GLY A 52 5.80 -2.47 14.72
N PRO A 53 6.81 -2.59 15.61
CA PRO A 53 8.14 -1.97 15.40
C PRO A 53 8.89 -2.54 14.18
N ASP A 54 8.62 -3.79 13.83
CA ASP A 54 9.20 -4.49 12.67
C ASP A 54 8.24 -4.53 11.46
N ASP A 55 7.09 -3.85 11.56
CA ASP A 55 6.13 -3.77 10.47
C ASP A 55 6.53 -2.65 9.52
N ARG A 56 7.50 -2.94 8.65
CA ARG A 56 8.00 -1.98 7.68
C ARG A 56 8.23 -2.62 6.31
N ILE A 57 7.76 -1.95 5.27
CA ILE A 57 8.09 -2.26 3.88
C ILE A 57 8.85 -1.08 3.28
N THR A 58 9.97 -1.34 2.61
CA THR A 58 10.75 -0.32 1.90
C THR A 58 10.74 -0.62 0.41
N VAL A 59 10.39 0.38 -0.40
CA VAL A 59 10.18 0.26 -1.84
C VAL A 59 10.83 1.45 -2.54
N VAL A 60 11.49 1.23 -3.67
CA VAL A 60 11.96 2.34 -4.53
C VAL A 60 10.87 2.74 -5.53
N ASP A 61 10.78 4.02 -5.87
CA ASP A 61 9.71 4.60 -6.73
C ASP A 61 9.40 3.80 -8.02
N ARG A 62 10.42 3.16 -8.60
CA ARG A 62 10.29 2.39 -9.85
C ARG A 62 9.59 1.03 -9.67
N GLU A 63 9.46 0.55 -8.44
CA GLU A 63 8.80 -0.71 -8.11
C GLU A 63 7.28 -0.53 -8.00
N LYS A 64 6.54 -1.63 -8.15
CA LYS A 64 5.09 -1.64 -7.95
C LYS A 64 4.74 -2.21 -6.59
N VAL A 65 3.79 -1.58 -5.93
CA VAL A 65 3.22 -2.07 -4.67
C VAL A 65 1.87 -2.70 -4.97
N ARG A 66 1.61 -3.87 -4.38
CA ARG A 66 0.29 -4.51 -4.50
C ARG A 66 -0.58 -4.03 -3.35
N ARG A 67 -1.71 -3.40 -3.66
CA ARG A 67 -2.67 -2.82 -2.71
C ARG A 67 -4.00 -3.56 -2.80
N LYS A 68 -4.62 -3.84 -1.65
CA LYS A 68 -6.02 -4.24 -1.56
C LYS A 68 -6.90 -3.01 -1.70
N ASN A 69 -7.84 -3.08 -2.62
CA ASN A 69 -8.88 -2.09 -2.80
C ASN A 69 -10.23 -2.76 -2.51
N ASP A 70 -10.92 -2.27 -1.48
CA ASP A 70 -12.26 -2.70 -1.17
C ASP A 70 -13.22 -1.91 -2.07
N VAL A 71 -13.61 -2.54 -3.18
CA VAL A 71 -14.62 -1.95 -4.04
C VAL A 71 -15.96 -2.16 -3.35
N SER A 72 -16.49 -1.07 -2.78
CA SER A 72 -17.89 -1.05 -2.36
C SER A 72 -18.74 -0.99 -3.63
N ASP A 73 -19.40 -2.09 -3.97
CA ASP A 73 -20.47 -2.10 -4.97
C ASP A 73 -21.64 -1.27 -4.41
N ASP A 74 -21.55 0.07 -4.51
CA ASP A 74 -22.71 0.93 -4.33
C ASP A 74 -23.56 0.86 -5.61
N GLY A 75 -24.07 -0.33 -5.86
CA GLY A 75 -25.09 -0.57 -6.86
C GLY A 75 -26.37 0.14 -6.46
N ARG A 76 -26.50 1.43 -6.75
CA ARG A 76 -27.82 2.03 -7.02
C ARG A 76 -27.75 3.25 -7.93
N ALA A 77 -27.82 2.97 -9.23
CA ALA A 77 -28.44 3.87 -10.19
C ALA A 77 -29.83 4.31 -9.68
N ARG A 78 -30.07 5.63 -9.68
CA ARG A 78 -31.39 6.22 -9.87
C ARG A 78 -31.25 7.43 -10.78
#